data_AF-A0A8T3XBP1-F1
#
_entry.id   AF-A0A8T3XBP1-F1
#
_cell.length_a   1.000
_cell.length_b   1.000
_cell.length_c   1.000
_cell.angle_alpha   90.00
_cell.angle_beta   90.00
_cell.angle_gamma   90.00
#
_symmetry.space_group_name_H-M   'P 1'
#
loop_
_entity.id
_entity.type
_entity.pdbx_description
1 polymer ?
#
loop_
_entity_poly.entity_id
_entity_poly.type
_entity_poly.pdbx_seq_one_letter_code
_entity_poly.pdbx_strand_id
1 'polypeptide(L)' 'MVKKNRTVWGVVGVLLTLFGITGTIPILLNHEYLIGLPFTAISVIAGVILIAWAFSD' A
#
# COMPACT_ATOMS: atom_id res chain seq x y z
N MET A 1 -12.92 -19.17 12.26
CA MET A 1 -13.22 -18.19 11.18
C MET A 1 -12.31 -16.95 11.18
N VAL A 2 -11.65 -16.59 12.30
CA VAL A 2 -10.81 -15.38 12.41
C VAL A 2 -9.56 -15.39 11.51
N LYS A 3 -8.89 -16.54 11.32
CA LYS A 3 -7.67 -16.64 10.51
C LYS A 3 -7.87 -16.30 9.02
N LYS A 4 -8.98 -16.75 8.41
CA LYS A 4 -9.26 -16.50 6.98
C LYS A 4 -9.44 -15.00 6.69
N ASN A 5 -10.07 -14.27 7.60
CA ASN A 5 -10.29 -12.83 7.44
C ASN A 5 -8.96 -12.05 7.52
N ARG A 6 -8.06 -12.40 8.44
CA ARG A 6 -6.72 -11.77 8.52
C ARG A 6 -5.93 -11.96 7.23
N THR A 7 -5.93 -13.18 6.65
CA THR A 7 -5.23 -13.43 5.37
C THR A 7 -5.75 -12.55 4.23
N VAL A 8 -7.08 -12.36 4.12
CA VAL A 8 -7.67 -11.48 3.10
C VAL A 8 -7.20 -10.03 3.28
N TRP A 9 -7.20 -9.52 4.51
CA TRP A 9 -6.69 -8.17 4.80
C TRP A 9 -5.20 -8.01 4.50
N GLY A 10 -4.40 -9.06 4.75
CA GLY A 10 -2.98 -9.08 4.37
C GLY A 10 -2.80 -8.97 2.85
N VAL A 11 -3.57 -9.73 2.07
CA VAL A 11 -3.54 -9.66 0.60
C VAL A 11 -3.98 -8.28 0.10
N VAL A 12 -5.01 -7.67 0.70
CA VAL A 12 -5.43 -6.31 0.38
C VAL A 12 -4.31 -5.29 0.65
N GLY A 13 -3.59 -5.44 1.77
CA GLY A 13 -2.43 -4.61 2.08
C GLY A 13 -1.28 -4.76 1.06
N VAL A 14 -1.01 -5.98 0.59
CA VAL A 14 -0.02 -6.23 -0.48
C VAL A 14 -0.44 -5.54 -1.78
N LEU A 15 -1.72 -5.65 -2.17
CA LEU A 15 -2.24 -5.01 -3.38
C LEU A 15 -2.16 -3.49 -3.30
N LEU A 16 -2.51 -2.90 -2.16
CA LEU A 16 -2.37 -1.46 -1.89
C LEU A 16 -0.92 -0.99 -2.02
N THR A 17 0.01 -1.77 -1.47
CA THR A 17 1.44 -1.48 -1.53
C THR A 17 1.96 -1.51 -2.97
N LEU A 18 1.62 -2.56 -3.73
CA LEU A 18 1.99 -2.68 -5.13
C LEU A 18 1.40 -1.56 -5.99
N PHE A 19 0.14 -1.19 -5.72
CA PHE A 19 -0.51 -0.08 -6.41
C PHE A 19 0.19 1.26 -6.10
N GLY A 20 0.50 1.52 -4.83
CA GLY A 20 1.23 2.71 -4.40
C GLY A 20 2.59 2.83 -5.10
N ILE A 21 3.40 1.76 -5.11
CA ILE A 21 4.72 1.73 -5.75
C ILE A 21 4.62 1.90 -7.27
N THR A 22 3.66 1.23 -7.91
CA THR A 22 3.46 1.31 -9.36
C THR A 22 2.99 2.71 -9.76
N GLY A 23 2.13 3.34 -8.96
CA GLY A 23 1.68 4.71 -9.16
C GLY A 23 2.80 5.75 -9.03
N THR A 24 3.87 5.44 -8.29
CA THR A 24 5.04 6.32 -8.16
C THR A 24 5.76 6.52 -9.50
N ILE A 25 5.76 5.52 -10.39
CA ILE A 25 6.46 5.57 -11.69
C ILE A 25 5.96 6.72 -12.57
N PRO A 26 4.66 6.83 -12.92
CA PRO A 26 4.15 7.95 -13.70
C PRO A 26 4.19 9.28 -12.96
N ILE A 27 4.12 9.28 -11.62
CA ILE A 27 4.21 10.51 -10.81
C ILE A 27 5.60 11.11 -10.89
N LEU A 28 6.65 10.29 -10.79
CA LEU A 28 8.04 10.73 -10.93
C LEU A 28 8.37 11.28 -12.32
N LEU A 29 7.62 10.84 -13.35
CA LEU A 29 7.76 11.32 -14.72
C LEU A 29 7.01 12.64 -14.97
N ASN A 30 6.16 13.09 -14.04
CA ASN A 30 5.41 14.34 -14.14
C ASN A 30 6.09 15.48 -13.36
N HIS A 31 5.97 16.71 -13.85
CA HIS A 31 6.53 17.90 -13.18
C HIS A 31 5.88 18.19 -11.80
N GLU A 32 4.67 17.68 -11.57
CA GLU A 32 3.89 17.86 -10.33
C GLU A 32 4.12 16.76 -9.29
N TYR A 33 5.25 16.05 -9.38
CA TYR A 33 5.56 14.90 -8.52
C TYR A 33 5.54 15.24 -7.01
N LEU A 34 5.78 16.50 -6.63
CA LEU A 34 5.77 16.97 -5.24
C LEU A 34 4.44 16.72 -4.52
N ILE A 35 3.31 16.71 -5.26
CA ILE A 35 1.97 16.47 -4.70
C ILE A 35 1.58 14.99 -4.81
N GLY A 36 2.01 14.30 -5.86
CA GLY A 36 1.72 12.88 -6.06
C GLY A 36 2.53 11.95 -5.14
N LEU A 37 3.79 12.30 -4.85
CA LEU A 37 4.66 11.49 -3.99
C LEU A 37 4.07 11.26 -2.58
N PRO A 38 3.60 12.29 -1.84
CA PRO A 38 2.96 12.10 -0.54
C PRO A 38 1.77 11.13 -0.60
N PHE A 39 0.97 11.19 -1.67
CA PHE A 39 -0.19 10.32 -1.84
C PHE A 39 0.24 8.86 -2.02
N THR A 40 1.25 8.61 -2.85
CA THR A 40 1.82 7.25 -3.01
C THR A 40 2.45 6.75 -1.72
N ALA A 41 3.15 7.60 -0.97
CA ALA A 41 3.75 7.25 0.30
C ALA A 41 2.69 6.82 1.33
N ILE A 42 1.59 7.57 1.44
CA ILE A 42 0.47 7.23 2.35
C ILE A 42 -0.14 5.87 1.96
N SER A 43 -0.35 5.62 0.66
CA SER A 43 -0.88 4.35 0.17
C SER A 43 0.02 3.16 0.54
N VAL A 44 1.34 3.31 0.35
CA VAL A 44 2.33 2.29 0.71
C VAL A 44 2.37 2.07 2.21
N ILE A 45 2.42 3.13 3.02
CA ILE A 45 2.44 3.02 4.49
C ILE A 45 1.18 2.31 4.99
N ALA A 46 0.00 2.67 4.48
CA ALA A 46 -1.26 2.03 4.85
C ALA A 46 -1.26 0.53 4.47
N GLY A 47 -0.74 0.20 3.28
CA GLY A 47 -0.58 -1.19 2.84
C GLY A 47 0.34 -2.00 3.76
N VAL A 48 1.50 -1.43 4.12
CA VAL A 48 2.46 -2.07 5.05
C VAL A 48 1.86 -2.27 6.43
N ILE A 49 1.14 -1.29 6.98
CA ILE A 49 0.45 -1.40 8.28
C ILE A 49 -0.61 -2.51 8.23
N LEU A 50 -1.38 -2.60 7.14
CA LEU A 50 -2.38 -3.64 6.94
C LEU A 50 -1.76 -5.05 6.88
N ILE A 51 -0.63 -5.19 6.18
CA ILE A 51 0.14 -6.45 6.14
C ILE A 51 0.64 -6.80 7.53
N ALA A 52 1.29 -5.85 8.21
CA ALA A 52 1.83 -6.05 9.55
C ALA A 52 0.73 -6.45 10.54
N TRP A 53 -0.43 -5.78 10.51
CA TRP A 53 -1.57 -6.15 11.34
C TRP A 53 -2.16 -7.52 11.00
N ALA A 54 -2.22 -7.87 9.71
CA ALA A 54 -2.76 -9.14 9.25
C ALA A 54 -1.89 -10.35 9.65
N PHE A 55 -0.57 -10.18 9.67
CA PHE A 55 0.40 -11.23 9.94
C PHE A 55 1.12 -11.09 11.29
N SER A 56 0.80 -10.08 12.10
CA SER A 56 1.21 -10.04 13.50
C SER A 56 0.46 -11.15 14.24
N ASP A 57 1.24 -12.07 14.83
CA ASP A 57 0.73 -13.19 15.62
C ASP A 57 -0.16 -12.71 16.79
#